data_AF-A0A2V1B9W1-F1
#
_entry.id   AF-A0A2V1B9W1-F1
#
_cell.length_a   1.000
_cell.length_b   1.000
_cell.length_c   1.000
_cell.angle_alpha   90.00
_cell.angle_beta   90.00
_cell.angle_gamma   90.00
#
_symmetry.space_group_name_H-M   'P 1'
#
loop_
_entity.id
_entity.type
_entity.pdbx_description
1 polymer ?
#
loop_
_entity_poly.entity_id
_entity_poly.type
_entity_poly.pdbx_seq_one_letter_code
_entity_poly.pdbx_strand_id
1 'polypeptide(L)'
;MASLPSHCDEPQGEVLDTPRKRRRVGSFPPCDENRGFIVTPEALADVNLQADNVRNLDSHFSQQSVRTIQGGGAEAQVVSDMKIAIMAEVDKLESRLGVYFFEGMYASRMRHQEKERQCMRFTDTVRLYVAYRPGEDIKLEMWLCASIGNDISQATIDSAEDLRNVLGDYLFEAMKASNWWKEEERKGICDFSGAVSVSFPDGHNGSDCKVEVLLGSEMGLDLYKNAFPVL
;
A
#
# COMPACT_ATOMS: atom_id res chain seq x y z
N MET A 1 4.30 23.18 39.57
CA MET A 1 3.18 22.59 38.80
C MET A 1 2.36 23.72 38.23
N ALA A 2 2.48 23.97 36.94
CA ALA A 2 1.58 24.83 36.18
C ALA A 2 1.57 24.29 34.75
N SER A 3 0.45 23.67 34.37
CA SER A 3 0.19 23.20 33.01
C SER A 3 -0.35 24.37 32.20
N LEU A 4 0.23 24.62 31.03
CA LEU A 4 -0.35 25.50 30.01
C LEU A 4 -1.09 24.64 28.98
N PRO A 5 -2.29 25.03 28.53
CA PRO A 5 -2.98 24.36 27.44
C PRO A 5 -2.40 24.82 26.09
N SER A 6 -2.02 23.87 25.24
CA SER A 6 -1.68 24.10 23.84
C SER A 6 -2.98 24.12 23.03
N HIS A 7 -3.44 25.33 22.70
CA HIS A 7 -4.61 25.59 21.88
C HIS A 7 -4.14 25.68 20.42
N CYS A 8 -4.47 24.68 19.60
CA CYS A 8 -4.42 24.84 18.15
C CYS A 8 -5.76 25.45 17.73
N ASP A 9 -5.75 26.75 17.44
CA ASP A 9 -6.92 27.47 16.93
C ASP A 9 -7.18 27.08 15.47
N GLU A 10 -8.42 26.67 15.23
CA GLU A 10 -9.06 26.38 13.94
C GLU A 10 -9.53 27.71 13.32
N PRO A 11 -9.24 28.03 12.05
CA PRO A 11 -9.83 29.21 11.42
C PRO A 11 -11.29 28.92 11.00
N GLN A 12 -12.23 29.54 11.71
CA GLN A 12 -13.61 29.70 11.27
C GLN A 12 -13.75 30.86 10.27
N GLY A 13 -14.43 30.60 9.15
CA GLY A 13 -14.95 31.60 8.20
C GLY A 13 -14.84 31.09 6.75
N GLU A 14 -15.82 31.18 5.86
CA GLU A 14 -17.12 31.83 5.83
C GLU A 14 -18.01 31.07 4.83
N VAL A 15 -19.30 30.97 5.16
CA VAL A 15 -20.36 30.47 4.30
C VAL A 15 -20.70 31.53 3.26
N LEU A 16 -20.60 31.19 1.97
CA LEU A 16 -21.17 31.99 0.87
C LEU A 16 -22.03 31.10 -0.03
N ASP A 17 -23.31 31.02 0.33
CA ASP A 17 -24.40 30.58 -0.53
C ASP A 17 -24.60 31.56 -1.69
N THR A 18 -24.65 31.05 -2.93
CA THR A 18 -25.38 31.73 -4.01
C THR A 18 -26.18 30.74 -4.86
N PRO A 19 -27.47 31.03 -5.15
CA PRO A 19 -28.32 30.13 -5.93
C PRO A 19 -28.52 30.59 -7.39
N ARG A 20 -28.96 29.61 -8.20
CA ARG A 20 -29.67 29.68 -9.51
C ARG A 20 -28.82 29.73 -10.79
N LYS A 21 -29.00 28.69 -11.62
CA LYS A 21 -29.87 28.80 -12.83
C LYS A 21 -30.18 27.43 -13.46
N ARG A 22 -31.48 27.15 -13.56
CA ARG A 22 -32.08 26.13 -14.45
C ARG A 22 -31.88 26.51 -15.92
N ARG A 23 -31.56 25.54 -16.79
CA ARG A 23 -31.97 25.47 -18.22
C ARG A 23 -32.01 23.99 -18.62
N ARG A 24 -33.22 23.43 -18.81
CA ARG A 24 -33.83 22.97 -20.10
C ARG A 24 -33.00 21.88 -20.81
N VAL A 25 -33.43 20.62 -20.72
CA VAL A 25 -34.35 19.94 -21.67
C VAL A 25 -33.81 19.99 -23.11
N GLY A 26 -33.17 18.89 -23.50
CA GLY A 26 -32.98 18.46 -24.88
C GLY A 26 -33.18 16.94 -24.91
N SER A 27 -34.23 16.52 -25.61
CA SER A 27 -34.65 15.13 -25.72
C SER A 27 -34.21 14.52 -27.06
N PHE A 28 -33.96 13.20 -27.04
CA PHE A 28 -33.95 12.20 -28.13
C PHE A 28 -32.71 12.12 -29.06
N PRO A 29 -32.43 10.95 -29.70
CA PRO A 29 -33.15 9.66 -29.71
C PRO A 29 -32.29 8.41 -29.34
N PRO A 30 -32.90 7.21 -29.24
CA PRO A 30 -32.22 5.94 -29.05
C PRO A 30 -31.67 5.40 -30.39
N CYS A 31 -30.57 4.65 -30.34
CA CYS A 31 -30.14 3.81 -31.45
C CYS A 31 -30.62 2.38 -31.18
N ASP A 32 -31.55 1.95 -32.03
CA ASP A 32 -32.12 0.61 -32.10
C ASP A 32 -31.09 -0.46 -32.51
N GLU A 33 -31.40 -1.63 -31.97
CA GLU A 33 -31.18 -3.01 -32.37
C GLU A 33 -30.66 -3.36 -33.79
N ASN A 34 -29.95 -4.51 -33.80
CA ASN A 34 -30.02 -5.64 -34.75
C ASN A 34 -28.76 -5.96 -35.55
N ARG A 35 -28.11 -7.09 -35.21
CA ARG A 35 -28.21 -8.36 -35.97
C ARG A 35 -27.28 -9.42 -35.40
N GLY A 36 -27.85 -10.59 -35.07
CA GLY A 36 -27.11 -11.78 -34.70
C GLY A 36 -26.55 -12.58 -35.88
N PHE A 37 -25.69 -13.54 -35.58
CA PHE A 37 -25.42 -14.72 -36.43
C PHE A 37 -24.91 -15.91 -35.58
N ILE A 38 -25.78 -16.91 -35.39
CA ILE A 38 -25.63 -18.38 -35.60
C ILE A 38 -24.16 -18.89 -35.66
N VAL A 39 -23.61 -19.69 -34.72
CA VAL A 39 -23.82 -21.11 -34.32
C VAL A 39 -22.85 -22.13 -34.97
N THR A 40 -22.06 -22.79 -34.08
CA THR A 40 -21.50 -24.18 -34.08
C THR A 40 -20.21 -24.59 -34.84
N PRO A 41 -19.56 -25.72 -34.41
CA PRO A 41 -18.11 -25.87 -34.27
C PRO A 41 -17.51 -27.01 -35.10
N GLU A 42 -16.18 -26.99 -35.28
CA GLU A 42 -15.35 -28.17 -35.62
C GLU A 42 -13.96 -27.91 -34.97
N ALA A 43 -13.54 -28.67 -33.97
CA ALA A 43 -13.01 -30.04 -33.98
C ALA A 43 -11.47 -30.09 -34.11
N LEU A 44 -10.88 -30.72 -33.09
CA LEU A 44 -9.66 -31.55 -33.07
C LEU A 44 -8.30 -30.92 -33.45
N ALA A 45 -7.44 -30.82 -32.44
CA ALA A 45 -6.14 -31.47 -32.49
C ALA A 45 -5.63 -31.77 -31.06
N ASP A 46 -5.56 -33.07 -30.76
CA ASP A 46 -4.69 -33.64 -29.74
C ASP A 46 -3.27 -33.13 -29.91
N VAL A 47 -2.66 -32.57 -28.85
CA VAL A 47 -1.22 -32.65 -28.66
C VAL A 47 -0.94 -32.99 -27.20
N ASN A 48 -0.79 -34.29 -27.01
CA ASN A 48 -0.20 -34.94 -25.86
C ASN A 48 1.27 -34.49 -25.73
N LEU A 49 1.62 -33.75 -24.67
CA LEU A 49 3.01 -33.58 -24.24
C LEU A 49 3.12 -33.92 -22.75
N GLN A 50 3.38 -35.19 -22.54
CA GLN A 50 3.97 -35.75 -21.35
C GLN A 50 5.41 -35.21 -21.21
N ALA A 51 5.70 -34.52 -20.11
CA ALA A 51 7.06 -34.39 -19.60
C ALA A 51 7.00 -34.18 -18.09
N ASP A 52 7.26 -35.26 -17.35
CA ASP A 52 7.73 -35.22 -15.99
C ASP A 52 8.95 -34.31 -15.89
N ASN A 53 8.93 -33.34 -14.97
CA ASN A 53 10.16 -32.95 -14.28
C ASN A 53 9.85 -32.27 -12.94
N VAL A 54 9.95 -33.09 -11.90
CA VAL A 54 10.24 -32.70 -10.53
C VAL A 54 11.43 -31.75 -10.50
N ARG A 55 11.23 -30.53 -9.99
CA ARG A 55 12.27 -29.80 -9.26
C ARG A 55 11.65 -29.12 -8.06
N ASN A 56 11.97 -29.67 -6.89
CA ASN A 56 12.12 -28.99 -5.61
C ASN A 56 12.00 -27.45 -5.71
N LEU A 57 10.90 -26.89 -5.21
CA LEU A 57 10.94 -25.52 -4.72
C LEU A 57 11.67 -25.57 -3.38
N ASP A 58 13.00 -25.48 -3.44
CA ASP A 58 13.80 -25.15 -2.27
C ASP A 58 13.33 -23.79 -1.74
N SER A 59 12.84 -23.82 -0.50
CA SER A 59 12.43 -22.66 0.28
C SER A 59 13.62 -21.71 0.45
N HIS A 60 13.68 -20.64 -0.35
CA HIS A 60 14.64 -19.58 -0.12
C HIS A 60 14.17 -18.68 1.03
N PHE A 61 14.42 -19.13 2.26
CA PHE A 61 14.59 -18.23 3.39
C PHE A 61 15.86 -17.41 3.12
N SER A 62 15.69 -16.24 2.50
CA SER A 62 16.83 -15.43 2.06
C SER A 62 17.43 -14.69 3.25
N GLN A 63 18.33 -15.37 3.98
CA GLN A 63 19.33 -14.71 4.81
C GLN A 63 20.33 -14.02 3.87
N GLN A 64 20.03 -12.80 3.41
CA GLN A 64 21.07 -11.98 2.79
C GLN A 64 21.97 -11.42 3.88
N SER A 65 22.98 -12.21 4.26
CA SER A 65 24.16 -11.70 4.93
C SER A 65 25.03 -11.00 3.89
N VAL A 66 24.99 -9.68 3.87
CA VAL A 66 25.82 -8.84 3.01
C VAL A 66 27.28 -9.04 3.43
N ARG A 67 28.10 -9.62 2.53
CA ARG A 67 29.55 -9.67 2.71
C ARG A 67 30.13 -8.30 2.34
N THR A 68 30.63 -7.59 3.34
CA THR A 68 31.34 -6.31 3.21
C THR A 68 32.66 -6.49 2.47
N ILE A 69 32.80 -5.83 1.30
CA ILE A 69 34.12 -5.48 0.76
C ILE A 69 34.55 -4.19 1.45
N GLN A 70 35.69 -4.24 2.14
CA GLN A 70 36.35 -3.10 2.75
C GLN A 70 36.71 -2.05 1.70
N GLY A 71 36.20 -0.82 1.87
CA GLY A 71 36.61 0.38 1.16
C GLY A 71 36.00 1.59 1.86
N GLY A 72 36.84 2.46 2.41
CA GLY A 72 36.46 3.46 3.41
C GLY A 72 35.57 4.61 2.92
N GLY A 73 34.79 5.14 3.85
CA GLY A 73 33.92 6.30 3.67
C GLY A 73 32.77 6.23 4.67
N ALA A 74 32.80 7.07 5.70
CA ALA A 74 31.88 7.02 6.83
C ALA A 74 30.47 7.49 6.45
N GLU A 75 29.63 6.55 6.04
CA GLU A 75 28.20 6.55 6.40
C GLU A 75 27.93 5.18 7.00
N ALA A 76 27.68 5.16 8.31
CA ALA A 76 27.24 3.96 9.00
C ALA A 76 25.85 3.62 8.47
N GLN A 77 25.76 2.81 7.41
CA GLN A 77 24.57 2.03 7.14
C GLN A 77 24.37 1.14 8.36
N VAL A 78 23.48 1.57 9.25
CA VAL A 78 22.91 0.72 10.28
C VAL A 78 22.15 -0.35 9.51
N VAL A 79 22.81 -1.49 9.29
CA VAL A 79 22.13 -2.70 8.82
C VAL A 79 21.17 -3.07 9.95
N SER A 80 19.95 -2.56 9.87
CA SER A 80 18.89 -2.97 10.76
C SER A 80 18.54 -4.39 10.38
N ASP A 81 18.85 -5.34 11.25
CA ASP A 81 18.49 -6.75 11.12
C ASP A 81 16.95 -6.91 11.26
N MET A 82 16.21 -6.43 10.27
CA MET A 82 14.76 -6.60 10.19
C MET A 82 14.42 -7.92 9.50
N LYS A 83 13.46 -8.66 10.05
CA LYS A 83 12.87 -9.81 9.37
C LYS A 83 11.79 -9.33 8.42
N ILE A 84 11.79 -9.85 7.19
CA ILE A 84 10.78 -9.47 6.19
C ILE A 84 9.75 -10.60 6.09
N ALA A 85 8.49 -10.27 6.35
CA ALA A 85 7.35 -11.10 6.00
C ALA A 85 6.92 -10.77 4.57
N ILE A 86 6.84 -11.81 3.75
CA ILE A 86 6.44 -11.77 2.33
C ILE A 86 5.22 -12.68 2.13
N MET A 87 4.64 -12.72 0.93
CA MET A 87 3.52 -13.60 0.59
C MET A 87 2.28 -13.36 1.47
N ALA A 88 1.82 -12.10 1.55
CA ALA A 88 0.58 -11.76 2.24
C ALA A 88 -0.64 -12.45 1.59
N GLU A 89 -1.59 -12.89 2.40
CA GLU A 89 -2.85 -13.49 1.97
C GLU A 89 -3.82 -12.40 1.48
N VAL A 90 -4.14 -12.42 0.18
CA VAL A 90 -4.88 -11.35 -0.50
C VAL A 90 -6.27 -11.14 0.09
N ASP A 91 -6.97 -12.22 0.43
CA ASP A 91 -8.32 -12.20 1.02
C ASP A 91 -8.36 -11.55 2.42
N LYS A 92 -7.22 -11.51 3.11
CA LYS A 92 -7.12 -10.92 4.44
C LYS A 92 -6.69 -9.45 4.43
N LEU A 93 -6.09 -9.00 3.33
CA LEU A 93 -5.57 -7.63 3.21
C LEU A 93 -6.66 -6.57 3.10
N GLU A 94 -7.76 -6.82 2.38
CA GLU A 94 -8.81 -5.81 2.14
C GLU A 94 -9.37 -5.25 3.45
N SER A 95 -9.68 -6.13 4.41
CA SER A 95 -10.21 -5.73 5.72
C SER A 95 -9.25 -4.87 6.57
N ARG A 96 -7.94 -4.93 6.29
CA ARG A 96 -6.90 -4.26 7.09
C ARG A 96 -6.36 -3.01 6.41
N LEU A 97 -6.19 -3.05 5.10
CA LEU A 97 -5.73 -1.91 4.30
C LEU A 97 -6.88 -0.97 3.93
N GLY A 98 -8.12 -1.47 3.95
CA GLY A 98 -9.27 -0.75 3.44
C GLY A 98 -9.38 -0.87 1.92
N VAL A 99 -10.58 -0.54 1.41
CA VAL A 99 -10.94 -0.66 0.00
C VAL A 99 -10.00 0.16 -0.88
N TYR A 100 -9.64 1.38 -0.45
CA TYR A 100 -8.83 2.30 -1.23
C TYR A 100 -7.45 1.71 -1.58
N PHE A 101 -6.70 1.30 -0.57
CA PHE A 101 -5.39 0.67 -0.76
C PHE A 101 -5.50 -0.68 -1.47
N PHE A 102 -6.54 -1.46 -1.16
CA PHE A 102 -6.74 -2.75 -1.81
C PHE A 102 -6.97 -2.60 -3.32
N GLU A 103 -7.80 -1.65 -3.75
CA GLU A 103 -8.02 -1.33 -5.16
C GLU A 103 -6.75 -0.83 -5.84
N GLY A 104 -5.98 0.06 -5.19
CA GLY A 104 -4.70 0.53 -5.74
C GLY A 104 -3.66 -0.57 -5.89
N MET A 105 -3.59 -1.47 -4.92
CA MET A 105 -2.76 -2.67 -5.01
C MET A 105 -3.24 -3.56 -6.16
N TYR A 106 -4.55 -3.76 -6.30
CA TYR A 106 -5.13 -4.60 -7.35
C TYR A 106 -4.93 -4.02 -8.75
N ALA A 107 -4.90 -2.69 -8.85
CA ALA A 107 -4.60 -1.92 -10.04
C ALA A 107 -3.10 -1.86 -10.37
N SER A 108 -2.22 -2.16 -9.41
CA SER A 108 -0.77 -2.12 -9.62
C SER A 108 -0.30 -3.14 -10.66
N ARG A 109 0.71 -2.78 -11.45
CA ARG A 109 1.37 -3.66 -12.42
C ARG A 109 2.01 -4.87 -11.74
N MET A 110 2.60 -4.68 -10.57
CA MET A 110 3.15 -5.75 -9.73
C MET A 110 2.09 -6.82 -9.45
N ARG A 111 0.88 -6.42 -9.03
CA ARG A 111 -0.21 -7.37 -8.78
C ARG A 111 -0.73 -8.02 -10.05
N HIS A 112 -0.76 -7.30 -11.18
CA HIS A 112 -1.12 -7.89 -12.47
C HIS A 112 -0.15 -9.00 -12.90
N GLN A 113 1.16 -8.78 -12.74
CA GLN A 113 2.18 -9.79 -13.06
C GLN A 113 2.04 -11.07 -12.21
N GLU A 114 1.66 -10.94 -10.94
CA GLU A 114 1.38 -12.11 -10.10
C GLU A 114 0.19 -12.92 -10.61
N LYS A 115 -0.88 -12.26 -11.05
CA LYS A 115 -2.06 -12.92 -11.62
C LYS A 115 -1.74 -13.62 -12.94
N GLU A 116 -0.92 -13.01 -13.80
CA GLU A 116 -0.45 -13.63 -15.05
C GLU A 116 0.34 -14.93 -14.77
N ARG A 117 1.06 -14.98 -13.66
CA ARG A 117 1.76 -16.18 -13.16
C ARG A 117 0.84 -17.14 -12.38
N GLN A 118 -0.47 -16.91 -12.39
CA GLN A 118 -1.48 -17.68 -11.66
C GLN A 118 -1.33 -17.64 -10.13
N CYS A 119 -0.59 -16.67 -9.58
CA CYS A 119 -0.48 -16.45 -8.13
C CYS A 119 -1.65 -15.62 -7.62
N MET A 120 -2.80 -16.26 -7.43
CA MET A 120 -4.05 -15.57 -7.05
C MET A 120 -4.19 -15.35 -5.55
N ARG A 121 -3.72 -16.30 -4.72
CA ARG A 121 -3.96 -16.33 -3.28
C ARG A 121 -3.03 -15.45 -2.46
N PHE A 122 -1.76 -15.39 -2.86
CA PHE A 122 -0.72 -14.66 -2.13
C PHE A 122 -0.21 -13.51 -2.97
N THR A 123 0.40 -12.53 -2.30
CA THR A 123 1.01 -11.38 -2.97
C THR A 123 2.31 -10.95 -2.29
N ASP A 124 3.29 -10.57 -3.10
CA ASP A 124 4.52 -9.91 -2.69
C ASP A 124 4.43 -8.39 -2.83
N THR A 125 3.28 -7.86 -3.26
CA THR A 125 3.01 -6.42 -3.33
C THR A 125 2.89 -5.78 -1.95
N VAL A 126 2.67 -6.58 -0.90
CA VAL A 126 2.62 -6.13 0.48
C VAL A 126 3.66 -6.90 1.29
N ARG A 127 4.53 -6.15 1.96
CA ARG A 127 5.62 -6.70 2.78
C ARG A 127 5.66 -6.02 4.13
N LEU A 128 6.03 -6.79 5.14
CA LEU A 128 6.14 -6.27 6.50
C LEU A 128 7.56 -6.49 7.02
N TYR A 129 8.21 -5.42 7.44
CA TYR A 129 9.54 -5.42 8.01
C TYR A 129 9.41 -5.39 9.53
N VAL A 130 9.53 -6.55 10.14
CA VAL A 130 9.41 -6.74 11.58
C VAL A 130 10.79 -6.52 12.20
N ALA A 131 10.86 -5.52 13.09
CA ALA A 131 12.07 -5.21 13.83
C ALA A 131 12.48 -6.35 14.77
N TYR A 132 13.80 -6.52 14.98
CA TYR A 132 14.31 -7.55 15.89
C TYR A 132 14.07 -7.19 17.35
N ARG A 133 14.16 -5.90 17.72
CA ARG A 133 14.01 -5.50 19.10
C ARG A 133 12.53 -5.32 19.44
N PRO A 134 12.07 -5.88 20.57
CA PRO A 134 10.70 -5.67 21.02
C PRO A 134 10.37 -4.19 21.18
N GLY A 135 9.20 -3.79 20.70
CA GLY A 135 8.70 -2.43 20.83
C GLY A 135 9.21 -1.46 19.76
N GLU A 136 10.13 -1.86 18.87
CA GLU A 136 10.48 -1.05 17.70
C GLU A 136 9.33 -0.99 16.68
N ASP A 137 9.34 0.07 15.87
CA ASP A 137 8.36 0.27 14.81
C ASP A 137 8.50 -0.79 13.72
N ILE A 138 7.37 -1.18 13.16
CA ILE A 138 7.28 -2.13 12.07
C ILE A 138 7.01 -1.34 10.79
N LYS A 139 7.77 -1.60 9.73
CA LYS A 139 7.54 -0.93 8.45
C LYS A 139 6.66 -1.78 7.55
N LEU A 140 5.55 -1.22 7.08
CA LEU A 140 4.70 -1.79 6.03
C LEU A 140 5.13 -1.19 4.68
N GLU A 141 5.51 -2.04 3.73
CA GLU A 141 5.78 -1.66 2.33
C GLU A 141 4.64 -2.17 1.45
N MET A 142 4.13 -1.30 0.57
CA MET A 142 3.07 -1.62 -0.37
C MET A 142 3.37 -1.10 -1.78
N TRP A 143 3.11 -1.93 -2.78
CA TRP A 143 3.13 -1.56 -4.20
C TRP A 143 1.71 -1.23 -4.66
N LEU A 144 1.49 0.02 -5.05
CA LEU A 144 0.19 0.56 -5.47
C LEU A 144 0.31 1.22 -6.85
N CYS A 145 -0.82 1.48 -7.51
CA CYS A 145 -0.81 2.30 -8.71
C CYS A 145 -0.44 3.77 -8.40
N ALA A 146 0.15 4.47 -9.38
CA ALA A 146 0.64 5.84 -9.19
C ALA A 146 -0.42 6.84 -8.69
N SER A 147 -1.69 6.71 -9.09
CA SER A 147 -2.74 7.65 -8.67
C SER A 147 -2.89 7.67 -7.15
N ILE A 148 -2.94 6.50 -6.52
CA ILE A 148 -3.02 6.41 -5.06
C ILE A 148 -1.75 6.96 -4.41
N GLY A 149 -0.57 6.69 -4.98
CA GLY A 149 0.68 7.28 -4.49
C GLY A 149 0.68 8.81 -4.51
N ASN A 150 0.11 9.41 -5.55
CA ASN A 150 -0.02 10.87 -5.65
C ASN A 150 -0.97 11.40 -4.58
N ASP A 151 -2.12 10.76 -4.36
CA ASP A 151 -3.09 11.19 -3.35
C ASP A 151 -2.50 11.12 -1.94
N ILE A 152 -1.75 10.06 -1.62
CA ILE A 152 -1.01 9.95 -0.35
C ILE A 152 0.04 11.05 -0.21
N SER A 153 0.80 11.31 -1.27
CA SER A 153 1.85 12.34 -1.27
C SER A 153 1.25 13.73 -1.01
N GLN A 154 0.10 14.01 -1.62
CA GLN A 154 -0.62 15.27 -1.44
C GLN A 154 -1.22 15.37 -0.04
N ALA A 155 -1.90 14.32 0.43
CA ALA A 155 -2.52 14.29 1.75
C ALA A 155 -1.51 14.43 2.90
N THR A 156 -0.30 13.91 2.73
CA THR A 156 0.83 14.10 3.66
C THR A 156 1.21 15.58 3.85
N ILE A 157 1.01 16.41 2.83
CA ILE A 157 1.32 17.85 2.85
C ILE A 157 0.13 18.67 3.38
N ASP A 158 -1.09 18.25 3.04
CA ASP A 158 -2.30 19.05 3.27
C ASP A 158 -2.73 19.05 4.75
N SER A 159 -3.10 17.90 5.30
CA SER A 159 -3.58 17.81 6.67
C SER A 159 -3.60 16.39 7.23
N ALA A 160 -3.65 16.29 8.56
CA ALA A 160 -3.83 15.02 9.26
C ALA A 160 -5.15 14.32 8.88
N GLU A 161 -6.22 15.09 8.65
CA GLU A 161 -7.53 14.56 8.31
C GLU A 161 -7.55 14.03 6.87
N ASP A 162 -6.93 14.74 5.93
CA ASP A 162 -6.78 14.26 4.56
C ASP A 162 -5.94 12.98 4.50
N LEU A 163 -4.83 12.94 5.25
CA LEU A 163 -4.02 11.73 5.37
C LEU A 163 -4.81 10.57 5.98
N ARG A 164 -5.63 10.83 7.00
CA ARG A 164 -6.53 9.83 7.59
C ARG A 164 -7.56 9.33 6.58
N ASN A 165 -8.16 10.22 5.80
CA ASN A 165 -9.14 9.86 4.78
C ASN A 165 -8.55 8.94 3.71
N VAL A 166 -7.29 9.18 3.33
CA VAL A 166 -6.58 8.36 2.34
C VAL A 166 -6.11 7.03 2.93
N LEU A 167 -5.42 7.04 4.09
CA LEU A 167 -4.91 5.83 4.75
C LEU A 167 -6.02 4.94 5.31
N GLY A 168 -7.16 5.53 5.64
CA GLY A 168 -8.20 4.90 6.46
C GLY A 168 -7.81 4.83 7.94
N ASP A 169 -8.83 4.65 8.78
CA ASP A 169 -8.68 4.68 10.25
C ASP A 169 -7.63 3.71 10.77
N TYR A 170 -7.60 2.47 10.26
CA TYR A 170 -6.70 1.44 10.77
C TYR A 170 -5.22 1.82 10.59
N LEU A 171 -4.83 2.18 9.36
CA LEU A 171 -3.43 2.52 9.05
C LEU A 171 -3.03 3.85 9.68
N PHE A 172 -3.95 4.83 9.71
CA PHE A 172 -3.69 6.12 10.34
C PHE A 172 -3.44 5.98 11.85
N GLU A 173 -4.27 5.21 12.57
CA GLU A 173 -4.05 4.96 14.00
C GLU A 173 -2.80 4.11 14.26
N ALA A 174 -2.53 3.11 13.41
CA ALA A 174 -1.30 2.33 13.49
C ALA A 174 -0.05 3.19 13.27
N MET A 175 -0.11 4.16 12.35
CA MET A 175 0.93 5.14 12.11
C MET A 175 1.13 6.06 13.32
N LYS A 176 0.06 6.61 13.89
CA LYS A 176 0.13 7.42 15.11
C LYS A 176 0.67 6.64 16.31
N ALA A 177 0.47 5.33 16.35
CA ALA A 177 0.99 4.47 17.40
C ALA A 177 2.51 4.22 17.27
N SER A 178 3.15 4.57 16.15
CA SER A 178 4.59 4.43 15.96
C SER A 178 5.40 5.29 16.94
N ASN A 179 6.56 4.81 17.34
CA ASN A 179 7.50 5.54 18.17
C ASN A 179 8.04 6.77 17.44
N TRP A 180 8.23 6.67 16.12
CA TRP A 180 8.61 7.82 15.29
C TRP A 180 7.60 8.96 15.45
N TRP A 181 6.30 8.69 15.24
CA TRP A 181 5.27 9.73 15.35
C TRP A 181 5.18 10.29 16.76
N LYS A 182 5.18 9.42 17.79
CA LYS A 182 5.14 9.85 19.20
C LYS A 182 6.29 10.78 19.56
N GLU A 183 7.47 10.55 19.01
CA GLU A 183 8.65 11.39 19.24
C GLU A 183 8.53 12.76 18.55
N GLU A 184 8.01 12.81 17.32
CA GLU A 184 7.78 14.08 16.62
C GLU A 184 6.65 14.89 17.28
N GLU A 185 5.56 14.24 17.68
CA GLU A 185 4.47 14.87 18.43
C GLU A 185 4.99 15.46 19.76
N ARG A 186 5.89 14.75 20.46
CA ARG A 186 6.55 15.24 21.68
C ARG A 186 7.40 16.49 21.42
N LYS A 187 7.97 16.64 20.22
CA LYS A 187 8.71 17.83 19.80
C LYS A 187 7.80 18.96 19.29
N GLY A 188 6.49 18.71 19.15
CA GLY A 188 5.54 19.64 18.53
C GLY A 188 5.71 19.75 17.02
N ILE A 189 6.26 18.71 16.37
CA ILE A 189 6.41 18.64 14.91
C ILE A 189 5.21 17.85 14.36
N CYS A 190 4.47 18.49 13.45
CA CYS A 190 3.29 17.91 12.80
C CYS A 190 3.58 17.54 11.34
N ASP A 191 4.71 16.90 11.09
CA ASP A 191 5.12 16.44 9.75
C ASP A 191 5.02 14.91 9.69
N PHE A 192 4.33 14.40 8.67
CA PHE A 192 4.14 12.96 8.47
C PHE A 192 5.19 12.33 7.56
N SER A 193 6.08 13.13 6.94
CA SER A 193 7.02 12.69 5.89
C SER A 193 8.00 11.58 6.30
N GLY A 194 8.24 11.40 7.61
CA GLY A 194 9.03 10.27 8.11
C GLY A 194 8.23 9.06 8.58
N ALA A 195 6.92 9.21 8.81
CA ALA A 195 6.03 8.10 9.14
C ALA A 195 5.43 7.45 7.87
N VAL A 196 5.24 8.24 6.81
CA VAL A 196 4.71 7.81 5.52
C VAL A 196 5.64 8.30 4.42
N SER A 197 6.11 7.38 3.58
CA SER A 197 6.93 7.72 2.41
C SER A 197 6.29 7.17 1.14
N VAL A 198 6.40 7.94 0.06
CA VAL A 198 5.98 7.51 -1.28
C VAL A 198 7.15 7.68 -2.23
N SER A 199 7.43 6.65 -3.02
CA SER A 199 8.47 6.68 -4.04
C SER A 199 7.98 6.08 -5.35
N PHE A 200 8.52 6.58 -6.46
CA PHE A 200 8.16 6.18 -7.82
C PHE A 200 9.38 5.56 -8.51
N PRO A 201 9.66 4.26 -8.27
CA PRO A 201 10.94 3.65 -8.65
C PRO A 201 11.20 3.61 -10.16
N ASP A 202 10.18 3.63 -11.02
CA ASP A 202 10.35 3.69 -12.48
C ASP A 202 10.16 5.11 -13.06
N GLY A 203 10.02 6.14 -12.23
CA GLY A 203 9.80 7.54 -12.65
C GLY A 203 8.34 7.91 -12.96
N HIS A 204 8.12 9.12 -13.51
CA HIS A 204 6.79 9.75 -13.64
C HIS A 204 5.86 9.19 -14.74
N ASN A 205 6.29 8.21 -15.54
CA ASN A 205 5.52 7.69 -16.66
C ASN A 205 4.77 6.39 -16.28
N GLY A 206 3.69 6.51 -15.51
CA GLY A 206 2.66 5.47 -15.39
C GLY A 206 3.06 4.19 -14.66
N SER A 207 4.06 4.26 -13.78
CA SER A 207 4.51 3.11 -13.00
C SER A 207 3.72 2.91 -11.71
N ASP A 208 3.93 1.76 -11.07
CA ASP A 208 3.55 1.61 -9.67
C ASP A 208 4.35 2.59 -8.79
N CYS A 209 3.78 2.94 -7.66
CA CYS A 209 4.49 3.58 -6.56
C CYS A 209 4.73 2.57 -5.44
N LYS A 210 5.79 2.80 -4.70
CA LYS A 210 6.04 2.14 -3.43
C LYS A 210 5.67 3.10 -2.31
N VAL A 211 4.78 2.65 -1.44
CA VAL A 211 4.37 3.34 -0.23
C VAL A 211 4.96 2.61 0.97
N GLU A 212 5.57 3.33 1.90
CA GLU A 212 6.01 2.79 3.18
C GLU A 212 5.29 3.52 4.32
N VAL A 213 4.83 2.77 5.31
CA VAL A 213 4.19 3.30 6.52
C VAL A 213 4.85 2.68 7.75
N LEU A 214 5.29 3.52 8.69
CA LEU A 214 5.75 3.07 10.00
C LEU A 214 4.55 2.79 10.89
N LEU A 215 4.48 1.59 11.46
CA LEU A 215 3.41 1.14 12.33
C LEU A 215 3.95 0.94 13.74
N GLY A 216 3.14 1.29 14.74
CA GLY A 216 3.39 0.87 16.11
C GLY A 216 3.46 -0.66 16.21
N SER A 217 4.38 -1.15 17.05
CA SER A 217 4.71 -2.58 17.17
C SER A 217 3.48 -3.48 17.36
N GLU A 218 2.51 -3.07 18.19
CA GLU A 218 1.29 -3.85 18.45
C GLU A 218 0.43 -4.04 17.20
N MET A 219 0.09 -2.95 16.49
CA MET A 219 -0.75 -3.01 15.30
C MET A 219 -0.01 -3.62 14.10
N GLY A 220 1.31 -3.43 14.00
CA GLY A 220 2.14 -4.12 13.02
C GLY A 220 2.17 -5.64 13.24
N LEU A 221 2.27 -6.09 14.50
CA LEU A 221 2.21 -7.53 14.83
C LEU A 221 0.80 -8.11 14.65
N ASP A 222 -0.26 -7.34 14.90
CA ASP A 222 -1.62 -7.75 14.56
C ASP A 222 -1.75 -7.96 13.05
N LEU A 223 -1.31 -7.00 12.23
CA LEU A 223 -1.30 -7.14 10.78
C LEU A 223 -0.51 -8.38 10.32
N TYR A 224 0.68 -8.61 10.89
CA TYR A 224 1.49 -9.79 10.63
C TYR A 224 0.70 -11.10 10.85
N LYS A 225 0.14 -11.28 12.05
CA LYS A 225 -0.56 -12.51 12.43
C LYS A 225 -1.80 -12.77 11.60
N ASN A 226 -2.47 -11.70 11.17
CA ASN A 226 -3.71 -11.84 10.43
C ASN A 226 -3.45 -12.05 8.94
N ALA A 227 -2.58 -11.25 8.31
CA ALA A 227 -2.44 -11.22 6.86
C ALA A 227 -1.31 -12.09 6.32
N PHE A 228 -0.36 -12.53 7.14
CA PHE A 228 0.78 -13.32 6.68
C PHE A 228 0.69 -14.77 7.17
N PRO A 229 1.03 -15.75 6.32
CA PRO A 229 1.04 -17.14 6.73
C PRO A 229 2.11 -17.36 7.81
N VAL A 230 1.73 -18.02 8.89
CA VAL A 230 2.68 -18.55 9.88
C VAL A 230 3.24 -19.84 9.30
N LEU A 231 4.52 -19.82 8.92
CA LEU A 231 5.26 -20.99 8.46
C LEU A 231 5.75 -21.84 9.63
#